data_AF-A0A0K8Q7S7-F1
#
_entry.id   AF-A0A0K8Q7S7-F1
#
_cell.length_a   1.000
_cell.length_b   1.000
_cell.length_c   1.000
_cell.angle_alpha   90.00
_cell.angle_beta   90.00
_cell.angle_gamma   90.00
#
_symmetry.space_group_name_H-M   'P 1'
#
loop_
_entity.id
_entity.type
_entity.pdbx_description
1 polymer ?
#
loop_
_entity_poly.entity_id
_entity_poly.type
_entity_poly.pdbx_seq_one_letter_code
_entity_poly.pdbx_strand_id
1 'polypeptide(L)'
;MGRSRRDGPILDLELSVWLQCRGPRQLDNLEKLLIAVERHSQYTTAPDTERPGLGFLVRVPVSVRIDEPSGPPVLEPLIAKTVIGRRISGRLLDSQDNGIAHARIRAHSSANAVVSDDSGRFEVLASADELQHFAVTVRGTERQVTATTNTLPVTIRWE
;
A
#
# COMPACT_ATOMS: atom_id res chain seq x y z
N MET A 1 -7.95 30.82 -16.98
CA MET A 1 -6.76 30.35 -16.23
C MET A 1 -7.17 29.16 -15.35
N GLY A 2 -7.43 27.99 -15.95
CA GLY A 2 -7.81 26.78 -15.24
C GLY A 2 -6.62 25.85 -15.11
N ARG A 3 -6.16 25.59 -13.89
CA ARG A 3 -5.02 24.70 -13.62
C ARG A 3 -5.43 23.27 -13.99
N SER A 4 -4.75 22.72 -15.00
CA SER A 4 -4.78 21.31 -15.37
C SER A 4 -4.47 20.44 -14.15
N ARG A 5 -5.50 19.79 -13.56
CA ARG A 5 -5.32 18.58 -12.77
C ARG A 5 -5.13 17.45 -13.77
N ARG A 6 -3.86 17.09 -14.02
CA ARG A 6 -3.46 16.18 -15.10
C ARG A 6 -3.37 14.71 -14.67
N ASP A 7 -3.74 14.38 -13.43
CA ASP A 7 -3.84 12.99 -12.98
C ASP A 7 -5.30 12.69 -12.69
N GLY A 8 -5.89 11.83 -13.54
CA GLY A 8 -7.22 11.26 -13.29
C GLY A 8 -7.26 10.39 -12.04
N PRO A 9 -8.44 9.95 -11.59
CA PRO A 9 -8.59 9.12 -10.40
C PRO A 9 -7.78 7.82 -10.51
N ILE A 10 -7.13 7.42 -9.41
CA ILE A 10 -6.36 6.18 -9.31
C ILE A 10 -7.19 5.17 -8.51
N LEU A 11 -7.38 3.98 -9.09
CA LEU A 11 -7.84 2.80 -8.35
C LEU A 11 -6.65 2.12 -7.69
N ASP A 12 -6.76 1.97 -6.38
CA ASP A 12 -5.85 1.15 -5.59
C ASP A 12 -6.46 -0.23 -5.40
N LEU A 13 -5.88 -1.24 -6.05
CA LEU A 13 -6.40 -2.61 -6.08
C LEU A 13 -5.36 -3.58 -5.51
N GLU A 14 -5.83 -4.73 -5.03
CA GLU A 14 -4.98 -5.84 -4.62
C GLU A 14 -5.34 -7.07 -5.47
N LEU A 15 -4.36 -7.63 -6.17
CA LEU A 15 -4.49 -8.89 -6.89
C LEU A 15 -3.90 -10.02 -6.03
N SER A 16 -4.72 -11.05 -5.78
CA SER A 16 -4.30 -12.23 -5.02
C SER A 16 -3.94 -13.37 -5.96
N VAL A 17 -2.68 -13.81 -5.92
CA VAL A 17 -2.17 -14.98 -6.64
C VAL A 17 -1.94 -16.12 -5.65
N TRP A 18 -2.51 -17.28 -5.92
CA TRP A 18 -2.20 -18.47 -5.13
C TRP A 18 -1.05 -19.25 -5.75
N LEU A 19 -0.05 -19.55 -4.93
CA LEU A 19 1.11 -20.35 -5.30
C LEU A 19 1.08 -21.67 -4.56
N GLN A 20 1.29 -22.76 -5.31
CA GLN A 20 1.42 -24.11 -4.76
C GLN A 20 2.68 -24.78 -5.29
N CYS A 21 3.45 -25.37 -4.39
CA CYS A 21 4.56 -26.23 -4.75
C CYS A 21 4.10 -27.69 -4.78
N ARG A 22 4.57 -28.45 -5.78
CA ARG A 22 4.30 -29.90 -5.91
C ARG A 22 5.59 -30.67 -6.10
N GLY A 23 5.59 -31.93 -5.66
CA GLY A 23 6.70 -32.86 -5.85
C GLY A 23 7.60 -33.03 -4.62
N PRO A 24 8.70 -33.79 -4.75
CA PRO A 24 9.49 -34.27 -3.61
C PRO A 24 10.22 -33.16 -2.85
N ARG A 25 10.45 -32.00 -3.47
CA ARG A 25 11.11 -30.83 -2.87
C ARG A 25 10.16 -29.68 -2.60
N GLN A 26 8.86 -29.97 -2.44
CA GLN A 26 7.84 -28.94 -2.31
C GLN A 26 8.08 -27.98 -1.14
N LEU A 27 8.62 -28.47 -0.01
CA LEU A 27 8.91 -27.63 1.16
C LEU A 27 10.08 -26.68 0.91
N ASP A 28 11.23 -27.20 0.44
CA ASP A 28 12.40 -26.38 0.07
C ASP A 28 12.04 -25.29 -0.94
N ASN A 29 11.21 -25.64 -1.94
CA ASN A 29 10.80 -24.71 -2.99
C ASN A 29 9.84 -23.65 -2.45
N LEU A 30 8.93 -24.02 -1.54
CA LEU A 30 8.03 -23.08 -0.89
C LEU A 30 8.81 -22.03 -0.08
N GLU A 31 9.80 -22.47 0.70
CA GLU A 31 10.64 -21.58 1.50
C GLU A 31 11.41 -20.59 0.61
N LYS A 32 12.02 -21.08 -0.47
CA LYS A 32 12.73 -20.22 -1.44
C LYS A 32 11.80 -19.20 -2.08
N LEU A 33 10.57 -19.60 -2.42
CA LEU A 33 9.57 -18.68 -2.99
C LEU A 33 9.11 -17.64 -1.97
N LEU A 34 8.87 -18.02 -0.71
CA LEU A 34 8.53 -17.08 0.36
C LEU A 34 9.63 -16.03 0.52
N ILE A 35 10.89 -16.46 0.65
CA ILE A 35 12.04 -15.56 0.75
C ILE A 35 12.15 -14.65 -0.49
N ALA A 36 11.93 -15.19 -1.69
CA ALA A 36 11.97 -14.40 -2.91
C ALA A 36 10.87 -13.34 -2.95
N VAL A 37 9.64 -13.67 -2.52
CA VAL A 37 8.52 -12.72 -2.46
C VAL A 37 8.75 -11.66 -1.39
N GLU A 38 9.25 -12.04 -0.22
CA GLU A 38 9.55 -11.10 0.88
C GLU A 38 10.64 -10.08 0.54
N ARG A 39 11.59 -10.45 -0.34
CA ARG A 39 12.59 -9.51 -0.87
C ARG A 39 11.96 -8.39 -1.71
N HIS A 40 10.78 -8.60 -2.26
CA HIS A 40 10.02 -7.58 -2.96
C HIS A 40 9.08 -6.88 -1.98
N SER A 41 9.54 -5.76 -1.42
CA SER A 41 8.86 -4.94 -0.41
C SER A 41 7.48 -4.36 -0.80
N GLN A 42 6.99 -4.67 -2.00
CA GLN A 42 5.67 -4.28 -2.47
C GLN A 42 4.66 -5.44 -2.34
N TYR A 43 5.12 -6.69 -2.31
CA TYR A 43 4.25 -7.84 -2.15
C TYR A 43 4.03 -8.15 -0.67
N THR A 44 2.93 -8.83 -0.38
CA THR A 44 2.68 -9.43 0.94
C THR A 44 2.22 -10.86 0.76
N THR A 45 2.51 -11.71 1.74
CA THR A 45 2.11 -13.11 1.74
C THR A 45 1.04 -13.34 2.78
N ALA A 46 0.13 -14.27 2.50
CA ALA A 46 -0.87 -14.73 3.45
C ALA A 46 -0.99 -16.25 3.38
N PRO A 47 -1.22 -16.94 4.51
CA PRO A 47 -1.54 -18.36 4.47
C PRO A 47 -2.86 -18.56 3.71
N ASP A 48 -2.93 -19.63 2.92
CA ASP A 48 -4.20 -20.11 2.36
C ASP A 48 -4.64 -21.35 3.14
N THR A 49 -5.80 -21.27 3.78
CA THR A 49 -6.37 -22.37 4.56
C THR A 49 -7.53 -23.07 3.85
N GLU A 50 -7.99 -22.53 2.73
CA GLU A 50 -9.16 -23.04 2.01
C GLU A 50 -8.78 -24.08 0.96
N ARG A 51 -7.55 -24.01 0.42
CA ARG A 51 -7.10 -24.88 -0.68
C ARG A 51 -6.21 -26.02 -0.18
N PRO A 52 -6.42 -27.26 -0.66
CA PRO A 52 -5.59 -28.39 -0.27
C PRO A 52 -4.17 -28.28 -0.85
N GLY A 53 -3.19 -28.65 -0.03
CA GLY A 53 -1.77 -28.76 -0.38
C GLY A 53 -0.91 -27.62 0.15
N LEU A 54 0.40 -27.70 -0.10
CA LEU A 54 1.37 -26.78 0.46
C LEU A 54 1.52 -25.53 -0.44
N GLY A 55 0.93 -24.41 0.00
CA GLY A 55 0.87 -23.17 -0.77
C GLY A 55 0.63 -21.93 0.09
N PHE A 56 0.68 -20.76 -0.54
CA PHE A 56 0.38 -19.46 0.07
C PHE A 56 -0.16 -18.48 -0.96
N LEU A 57 -0.85 -17.45 -0.49
CA LEU A 57 -1.29 -16.33 -1.31
C LEU A 57 -0.22 -15.25 -1.37
N VAL A 58 0.03 -14.73 -2.55
CA VAL A 58 0.81 -13.51 -2.80
C VAL A 58 -0.17 -12.42 -3.18
N ARG A 59 -0.19 -11.37 -2.38
CA ARG A 59 -0.96 -10.15 -2.62
C ARG A 59 -0.06 -9.15 -3.34
N VAL A 60 -0.48 -8.79 -4.53
CA VAL A 60 0.20 -7.88 -5.44
C VAL A 60 -0.61 -6.60 -5.52
N PRO A 61 -0.11 -5.47 -5.01
CA PRO A 61 -0.80 -4.22 -5.17
C PRO A 61 -0.73 -3.75 -6.63
N VAL A 62 -1.84 -3.23 -7.13
CA VAL A 62 -2.00 -2.76 -8.51
C VAL A 62 -2.66 -1.40 -8.50
N SER A 63 -1.98 -0.42 -9.08
CA SER A 63 -2.52 0.93 -9.27
C SER A 63 -2.98 1.10 -10.72
N VAL A 64 -4.29 1.26 -10.93
CA VAL A 64 -4.86 1.48 -12.26
C VAL A 64 -5.35 2.91 -12.38
N ARG A 65 -4.85 3.64 -13.38
CA ARG A 65 -5.39 4.95 -13.72
C ARG A 65 -6.71 4.75 -14.47
N ILE A 66 -7.76 5.45 -14.05
CA ILE A 66 -9.01 5.50 -14.80
C ILE A 66 -9.05 6.79 -15.60
N ASP A 67 -9.34 6.69 -16.88
CA ASP A 67 -9.71 7.85 -17.69
C ASP A 67 -11.09 8.33 -17.27
N GLU A 68 -11.24 9.64 -17.05
CA GLU A 68 -12.54 10.23 -16.71
C GLU A 68 -13.55 9.89 -17.82
N PRO A 69 -14.69 9.24 -17.51
CA PRO A 69 -15.64 8.82 -18.54
C PRO A 69 -16.16 10.05 -19.28
N SER A 70 -15.77 10.19 -20.55
CA SER A 70 -16.26 11.24 -21.43
C SER A 70 -17.64 10.88 -21.97
N GLY A 71 -18.67 11.05 -21.14
CA GLY A 71 -20.07 10.86 -21.50
C GLY A 71 -20.88 12.16 -21.31
N PRO A 72 -22.10 12.26 -21.88
CA PRO A 72 -23.01 13.34 -21.55
C PRO A 72 -23.23 13.37 -20.02
N PRO A 73 -23.42 14.57 -19.42
CA PRO A 73 -23.61 14.70 -17.98
C PRO A 73 -24.72 13.76 -17.51
N VAL A 74 -24.38 12.85 -16.60
CA VAL A 74 -25.33 11.88 -16.06
C VAL A 74 -26.34 12.66 -15.19
N LEU A 75 -27.63 12.52 -15.49
CA LEU A 75 -28.72 13.22 -14.79
C LEU A 75 -28.92 12.71 -13.34
N GLU A 76 -28.39 11.54 -13.03
CA GLU A 76 -28.35 10.98 -11.68
C GLU A 76 -26.89 10.67 -11.30
N PRO A 77 -26.36 11.21 -10.20
CA PRO A 77 -25.03 10.84 -9.74
C PRO A 77 -25.05 9.36 -9.37
N LEU A 78 -24.42 8.53 -10.18
CA LEU A 78 -24.06 7.18 -9.77
C LEU A 78 -23.14 7.35 -8.56
N ILE A 79 -23.65 7.09 -7.35
CA ILE A 79 -22.82 7.00 -6.14
C ILE A 79 -22.03 5.70 -6.23
N ALA A 80 -21.14 5.61 -7.21
CA ALA A 80 -20.00 4.73 -7.09
C ALA A 80 -19.17 5.34 -5.97
N LYS A 81 -19.08 4.64 -4.83
CA LYS A 81 -18.05 4.91 -3.82
C LYS A 81 -16.71 4.48 -4.39
N THR A 82 -16.29 5.10 -5.49
CA THR A 82 -14.92 5.04 -5.97
C THR A 82 -14.16 5.81 -4.90
N VAL A 83 -13.46 5.10 -4.01
CA VAL A 83 -12.55 5.73 -3.06
C VAL A 83 -11.45 6.34 -3.91
N ILE A 84 -11.61 7.62 -4.28
CA ILE A 84 -10.60 8.35 -5.03
C ILE A 84 -9.40 8.45 -4.09
N GLY A 85 -8.40 7.61 -4.33
CA GLY A 85 -7.15 7.65 -3.60
C GLY A 85 -6.46 8.99 -3.85
N ARG A 86 -5.91 9.60 -2.81
CA ARG A 86 -5.03 10.77 -2.92
C ARG A 86 -3.62 10.40 -2.48
N ARG A 87 -2.62 11.05 -3.07
CA ARG A 87 -1.24 10.92 -2.59
C ARG A 87 -1.07 11.76 -1.33
N ILE A 88 -0.58 11.13 -0.28
CA ILE A 88 -0.24 11.76 1.00
C ILE A 88 1.28 11.75 1.14
N SER A 89 1.86 12.94 1.15
CA SER A 89 3.29 13.13 1.47
C SER A 89 3.45 13.17 2.98
N GLY A 90 4.46 12.48 3.50
CA GLY A 90 4.75 12.45 4.93
C GLY A 90 6.23 12.28 5.24
N ARG A 91 6.52 12.31 6.54
CA ARG A 91 7.86 12.11 7.11
C ARG A 91 7.77 11.19 8.32
N LEU A 92 8.59 10.16 8.33
CA LEU A 92 8.76 9.24 9.45
C LEU A 92 9.98 9.68 10.27
N LEU A 93 9.76 9.95 11.55
CA LEU A 93 10.76 10.46 12.47
C LEU A 93 10.95 9.54 13.69
N ASP A 94 12.15 9.50 14.24
CA ASP A 94 12.43 8.87 15.54
C ASP A 94 12.12 9.82 16.72
N SER A 95 12.40 9.38 17.94
CA SER A 95 12.20 10.16 19.17
C SER A 95 13.10 11.41 19.29
N GLN A 96 14.11 11.54 18.43
CA GLN A 96 15.03 12.67 18.35
C GLN A 96 14.72 13.58 17.16
N ASP A 97 13.58 13.40 16.50
CA ASP A 97 13.15 14.10 15.28
C ASP A 97 14.08 13.87 14.06
N ASN A 98 14.88 12.78 14.08
CA ASN A 98 15.66 12.37 12.90
C ASN A 98 14.80 11.53 11.95
N GLY A 99 15.03 11.68 10.65
CA GLY A 99 14.36 10.88 9.63
C GLY A 99 14.74 9.41 9.66
N ILE A 100 13.76 8.52 9.62
CA ILE A 100 13.99 7.07 9.56
C ILE A 100 13.97 6.61 8.09
N ALA A 101 15.14 6.26 7.58
CA ALA A 101 15.31 5.72 6.23
C ALA A 101 14.87 4.26 6.10
N HIS A 102 14.49 3.88 4.87
CA HIS A 102 14.16 2.50 4.48
C HIS A 102 13.08 1.82 5.31
N ALA A 103 12.19 2.61 5.93
CA ALA A 103 11.02 2.07 6.61
C ALA A 103 9.93 1.76 5.58
N ARG A 104 9.19 0.67 5.79
CA ARG A 104 8.02 0.34 4.96
C ARG A 104 6.80 1.04 5.56
N ILE A 105 6.04 1.78 4.76
CA ILE A 105 4.83 2.48 5.16
C ILE A 105 3.68 2.07 4.25
N ARG A 106 2.55 1.65 4.81
CA ARG A 106 1.32 1.35 4.07
C ARG A 106 0.13 1.99 4.77
N ALA A 107 -0.64 2.80 4.05
CA ALA A 107 -1.95 3.24 4.55
C ALA A 107 -2.93 2.05 4.53
N HIS A 108 -3.75 1.87 5.56
CA HIS A 108 -4.73 0.77 5.60
C HIS A 108 -5.75 0.82 4.46
N SER A 109 -6.05 2.02 3.97
CA SER A 109 -6.90 2.23 2.81
C SER A 109 -6.21 1.89 1.48
N SER A 110 -4.95 1.44 1.51
CA SER A 110 -4.11 1.22 0.34
C SER A 110 -3.54 -0.20 0.31
N ALA A 111 -3.57 -0.81 -0.88
CA ALA A 111 -2.86 -2.06 -1.10
C ALA A 111 -1.35 -1.81 -1.21
N ASN A 112 -0.95 -0.63 -1.67
CA ASN A 112 0.42 -0.25 -1.92
C ASN A 112 1.17 0.12 -0.63
N ALA A 113 2.35 -0.47 -0.45
CA ALA A 113 3.33 -0.01 0.51
C ALA A 113 4.42 0.79 -0.19
N VAL A 114 4.99 1.77 0.50
CA VAL A 114 6.11 2.57 0.04
C VAL A 114 7.26 2.50 1.02
N VAL A 115 8.44 2.89 0.57
CA VAL A 115 9.65 2.91 1.39
C VAL A 115 10.08 4.35 1.61
N SER A 116 10.38 4.74 2.84
CA SER A 116 10.91 6.07 3.14
C SER A 116 12.31 6.26 2.56
N ASP A 117 12.58 7.47 2.06
CA ASP A 117 13.91 7.86 1.59
C ASP A 117 14.89 8.11 2.75
N ASP A 118 16.14 8.45 2.42
CA ASP A 118 17.22 8.69 3.39
C ASP A 118 16.90 9.80 4.42
N SER A 119 15.94 10.68 4.13
CA SER A 119 15.47 11.75 5.01
C SER A 119 14.23 11.39 5.84
N GLY A 120 13.73 10.16 5.67
CA GLY A 120 12.48 9.66 6.25
C GLY A 120 11.22 10.10 5.50
N ARG A 121 11.34 10.74 4.33
CA ARG A 121 10.18 11.19 3.56
C ARG A 121 9.55 10.02 2.81
N PHE A 122 8.23 10.04 2.71
CA PHE A 122 7.47 9.08 1.91
C PHE A 122 6.30 9.76 1.19
N GLU A 123 5.79 9.11 0.14
CA GLU A 123 4.51 9.44 -0.49
C GLU A 123 3.71 8.17 -0.66
N VAL A 124 2.50 8.10 -0.12
CA VAL A 124 1.65 6.91 -0.19
C VAL A 124 0.27 7.26 -0.74
N LEU A 125 -0.35 6.33 -1.44
CA LEU A 125 -1.77 6.46 -1.81
C LEU A 125 -2.61 6.16 -0.57
N ALA A 126 -3.66 6.93 -0.32
CA ALA A 126 -4.58 6.69 0.79
C ALA A 126 -5.97 7.23 0.45
N SER A 127 -6.98 6.92 1.27
CA SER A 127 -8.31 7.48 1.10
C SER A 127 -8.30 9.01 1.26
N ALA A 128 -9.41 9.63 0.85
CA ALA A 128 -9.60 11.07 1.06
C ALA A 128 -9.86 11.45 2.52
N ASP A 129 -10.00 10.46 3.43
CA ASP A 129 -10.33 10.70 4.83
C ASP A 129 -9.22 11.47 5.54
N GLU A 130 -9.62 12.28 6.52
CA GLU A 130 -8.74 13.11 7.33
C GLU A 130 -7.87 12.29 8.29
N LEU A 131 -8.49 11.32 8.96
CA LEU A 131 -7.81 10.39 9.85
C LEU A 131 -7.37 9.16 9.05
N GLN A 132 -6.08 8.87 9.07
CA GLN A 132 -5.50 7.72 8.38
C GLN A 132 -4.80 6.80 9.36
N HIS A 133 -4.90 5.50 9.10
CA HIS A 133 -4.17 4.45 9.82
C HIS A 133 -3.05 3.91 8.92
N PHE A 134 -1.85 3.81 9.46
CA PHE A 134 -0.66 3.37 8.76
C PHE A 134 -0.06 2.15 9.46
N ALA A 135 0.22 1.11 8.68
CA ALA A 135 1.15 0.06 9.09
C ALA A 135 2.56 0.53 8.74
N VAL A 136 3.42 0.67 9.75
CA VAL A 136 4.80 1.12 9.60
C VAL A 136 5.74 0.03 10.09
N THR A 137 6.66 -0.40 9.24
CA THR A 137 7.67 -1.40 9.56
C THR A 137 9.06 -0.77 9.56
N VAL A 138 9.72 -0.75 10.72
CA VAL A 138 11.10 -0.30 10.87
C VAL A 138 11.95 -1.48 11.32
N ARG A 139 12.99 -1.82 10.54
CA ARG A 139 13.92 -2.91 10.86
C ARG A 139 13.22 -4.24 11.24
N GLY A 140 12.15 -4.57 10.51
CA GLY A 140 11.37 -5.79 10.70
C GLY A 140 10.32 -5.73 11.83
N THR A 141 10.26 -4.65 12.61
CA THR A 141 9.20 -4.44 13.61
C THR A 141 8.07 -3.63 13.00
N GLU A 142 6.86 -4.19 12.94
CA GLU A 142 5.66 -3.49 12.47
C GLU A 142 4.88 -2.87 13.63
N ARG A 143 4.37 -1.66 13.44
CA ARG A 143 3.38 -1.03 14.33
C ARG A 143 2.31 -0.29 13.54
N GLN A 144 1.14 -0.20 14.15
CA GLN A 144 0.04 0.63 13.64
C GLN A 144 0.16 2.04 14.21
N VAL A 145 0.10 3.04 13.34
CA VAL A 145 0.15 4.46 13.72
C VAL A 145 -1.01 5.18 13.07
N THR A 146 -1.68 6.04 13.84
CA THR A 146 -2.76 6.88 13.34
C THR A 146 -2.25 8.31 13.21
N ALA A 147 -2.52 8.95 12.07
CA ALA A 147 -2.17 10.35 11.87
C ALA A 147 -3.29 11.12 11.14
N THR A 148 -3.42 12.39 11.45
CA THR A 148 -4.30 13.31 10.73
C THR A 148 -3.58 13.86 9.50
N THR A 149 -4.33 14.07 8.44
CA THR A 149 -3.80 14.40 7.11
C THR A 149 -4.38 15.71 6.57
N ASN A 150 -4.87 16.54 7.49
CA ASN A 150 -5.44 17.87 7.28
C ASN A 150 -4.33 18.88 6.98
N THR A 151 -3.10 18.57 7.41
CA THR A 151 -1.90 19.35 7.12
C THR A 151 -0.82 18.40 6.60
N LEU A 152 -0.23 18.76 5.47
CA LEU A 152 0.86 18.02 4.84
C LEU A 152 2.17 18.81 4.98
N PRO A 153 3.33 18.15 5.12
CA PRO A 153 3.51 16.70 5.19
C PRO A 153 3.02 16.11 6.52
N VAL A 154 2.45 14.90 6.48
CA VAL A 154 2.07 14.15 7.69
C VAL A 154 3.33 13.76 8.44
N THR A 155 3.35 13.94 9.75
CA THR A 155 4.46 13.45 10.60
C THR A 155 4.03 12.19 11.31
N ILE A 156 4.77 11.10 11.10
CA ILE A 156 4.63 9.85 11.83
C ILE A 156 5.83 9.74 12.77
N ARG A 157 5.58 9.60 14.07
CA ARG A 157 6.63 9.38 15.07
C ARG A 157 6.74 7.89 15.41
N TRP A 158 7.97 7.41 15.45
CA TRP A 158 8.33 6.06 15.82
C TRP A 158 9.08 6.08 17.15
N GLU A 159 8.40 5.66 18.22
CA GLU A 159 8.92 5.67 19.61
C GLU A 159 9.46 4.31 20.08
#